data_AF-A0A5N8WG57-F1
#
_entry.id   AF-A0A5N8WG57-F1
#
_cell.length_a   1.000
_cell.length_b   1.000
_cell.length_c   1.000
_cell.angle_alpha   90.00
_cell.angle_beta   90.00
_cell.angle_gamma   90.00
#
_symmetry.space_group_name_H-M   'P 1'
#
loop_
_entity.id
_entity.type
_entity.pdbx_description
1 polymer ?
#
loop_
_entity_poly.entity_id
_entity_poly.type
_entity_poly.pdbx_seq_one_letter_code
_entity_poly.pdbx_strand_id
1 'polypeptide(L)'
;MTQRLDEDTADKVFAAAVTAHFTSTNLGQTASVWVDGYDYRIIITPNYLAFTDCREGYGGTEFTFASATPQQDRALRAALRGKAAPAPPPTRTTGRDRNR
;
A
#
# COMPACT_ATOMS: atom_id res chain seq x y z
N MET A 1 -8.64 6.69 23.13
CA MET A 1 -7.22 6.41 23.43
C MET A 1 -6.64 5.72 22.21
N THR A 2 -5.62 6.29 21.57
CA THR A 2 -4.90 5.63 20.47
C THR A 2 -3.75 4.85 21.07
N GLN A 3 -3.67 3.55 20.80
CA GLN A 3 -2.55 2.73 21.28
C GLN A 3 -1.43 2.75 20.23
N ARG A 4 -0.19 3.02 20.67
CA ARG A 4 0.97 2.83 19.81
C ARG A 4 1.14 1.33 19.56
N LEU A 5 1.24 0.94 18.30
CA LEU A 5 1.53 -0.44 17.93
C LEU A 5 2.99 -0.76 18.27
N ASP A 6 3.26 -1.95 18.79
CA ASP A 6 4.63 -2.41 19.06
C ASP A 6 5.43 -2.58 17.75
N GLU A 7 6.75 -2.48 17.85
CA GLU A 7 7.64 -2.44 16.70
C GLU A 7 7.62 -3.76 15.91
N ASP A 8 7.62 -4.90 16.59
CA ASP A 8 7.58 -6.22 15.95
C ASP A 8 6.31 -6.42 15.11
N THR A 9 5.16 -6.02 15.64
CA THR A 9 3.89 -6.08 14.92
C THR A 9 3.85 -5.08 13.76
N ALA A 10 4.34 -3.85 13.98
CA ALA A 10 4.42 -2.85 12.93
C ALA A 10 5.30 -3.32 11.76
N ASP A 11 6.45 -3.94 12.05
CA ASP A 11 7.35 -4.51 11.04
C ASP A 11 6.67 -5.59 10.20
N LYS A 12 5.93 -6.51 10.84
CA LYS A 12 5.14 -7.53 10.13
C LYS A 12 4.06 -6.91 9.25
N VAL A 13 3.33 -5.91 9.76
CA VAL A 13 2.27 -5.20 9.03
C VAL A 13 2.84 -4.53 7.78
N PHE A 14 3.92 -3.77 7.91
CA PHE A 14 4.52 -3.09 6.76
C PHE A 14 5.20 -4.05 5.78
N ALA A 15 5.76 -5.17 6.26
CA ALA A 15 6.28 -6.22 5.38
C ALA A 15 5.14 -6.88 4.56
N ALA A 16 4.01 -7.22 5.20
CA ALA A 16 2.85 -7.78 4.52
C ALA A 16 2.26 -6.79 3.48
N ALA A 17 2.24 -5.49 3.83
CA ALA A 17 1.71 -4.43 2.98
C ALA A 17 2.42 -4.33 1.62
N VAL A 18 3.72 -4.69 1.52
CA VAL A 18 4.47 -4.70 0.24
C VAL A 18 3.75 -5.51 -0.84
N THR A 19 3.13 -6.63 -0.44
CA THR A 19 2.41 -7.51 -1.35
C THR A 19 0.92 -7.24 -1.45
N ALA A 20 0.37 -6.38 -0.60
CA ALA A 20 -1.06 -6.08 -0.57
C ALA A 20 -1.58 -5.37 -1.83
N HIS A 21 -2.90 -5.43 -2.00
CA HIS A 21 -3.61 -4.67 -3.03
C HIS A 21 -4.06 -3.34 -2.43
N PHE A 22 -3.60 -2.24 -3.02
CA PHE A 22 -3.97 -0.90 -2.60
C PHE A 22 -5.06 -0.31 -3.49
N THR A 23 -6.04 0.33 -2.84
CA THR A 23 -7.14 1.04 -3.50
C THR A 23 -7.02 2.53 -3.21
N SER A 24 -7.26 3.38 -4.20
CA SER A 24 -7.29 4.83 -4.01
C SER A 24 -8.58 5.28 -3.32
N THR A 25 -8.46 6.12 -2.30
CA THR A 25 -9.55 6.71 -1.51
C THR A 25 -9.34 8.22 -1.34
N ASN A 26 -10.27 8.91 -0.68
CA ASN A 26 -10.09 10.32 -0.29
C ASN A 26 -9.01 10.53 0.79
N LEU A 27 -8.55 9.47 1.46
CA LEU A 27 -7.46 9.51 2.45
C LEU A 27 -6.09 9.19 1.84
N GLY A 28 -6.01 8.89 0.55
CA GLY A 28 -4.82 8.36 -0.12
C GLY A 28 -5.02 6.91 -0.56
N GLN A 29 -3.94 6.16 -0.72
CA GLN A 29 -4.02 4.74 -1.07
C GLN A 29 -4.14 3.91 0.20
N THR A 30 -5.12 3.01 0.25
CA THR A 30 -5.38 2.17 1.41
C THR A 30 -5.29 0.70 1.07
N ALA A 31 -4.77 -0.12 1.99
CA ALA A 31 -4.83 -1.57 1.94
C ALA A 31 -5.18 -2.15 3.30
N SER A 32 -5.66 -3.38 3.29
CA SER A 32 -5.89 -4.23 4.47
C SER A 32 -4.88 -5.38 4.46
N VAL A 33 -4.30 -5.71 5.62
CA VAL A 33 -3.41 -6.87 5.78
C VAL A 33 -3.74 -7.63 7.05
N TRP A 34 -3.82 -8.95 6.93
CA TRP A 34 -4.04 -9.84 8.06
C TRP A 34 -2.71 -10.21 8.73
N VAL A 35 -2.51 -9.80 9.98
CA VAL A 35 -1.31 -10.11 10.77
C VAL A 35 -1.72 -10.53 12.16
N ASP A 36 -1.21 -11.67 12.63
CA ASP A 36 -1.38 -12.18 14.00
C ASP A 36 -2.83 -12.15 14.52
N GLY A 37 -3.80 -12.45 13.64
CA GLY A 37 -5.23 -12.56 13.99
C GLY A 37 -6.04 -11.27 13.88
N TYR A 38 -5.46 -10.19 13.36
CA TYR A 38 -6.13 -8.90 13.15
C TYR A 38 -5.97 -8.41 11.70
N ASP A 39 -6.97 -7.69 11.19
CA ASP A 39 -6.87 -6.96 9.92
C ASP A 39 -6.42 -5.52 10.16
N TYR A 40 -5.23 -5.15 9.69
CA TYR A 40 -4.67 -3.81 9.84
C TYR A 40 -4.92 -2.99 8.58
N ARG A 41 -5.40 -1.75 8.75
CA ARG A 41 -5.46 -0.78 7.66
C ARG A 41 -4.13 -0.07 7.52
N ILE A 42 -3.60 -0.03 6.30
CA ILE A 42 -2.42 0.75 5.91
C ILE A 42 -2.86 1.88 5.00
N ILE A 43 -2.36 3.09 5.27
CA ILE A 43 -2.64 4.30 4.51
C ILE A 43 -1.32 4.85 3.99
N ILE A 44 -1.29 5.17 2.70
CA ILE A 44 -0.18 5.86 2.04
C ILE A 44 -0.69 7.19 1.53
N THR A 45 -0.04 8.26 1.98
CA THR A 45 -0.27 9.62 1.49
C THR A 45 0.95 10.14 0.72
N PRO A 46 0.80 11.21 -0.08
CA PRO A 46 1.94 11.80 -0.78
C PRO A 46 2.96 12.46 0.14
N ASN A 47 2.50 13.01 1.28
CA ASN A 47 3.30 13.93 2.10
C ASN A 47 3.90 13.28 3.35
N TYR A 48 3.38 12.12 3.76
CA TYR A 48 3.79 11.43 4.98
C TYR A 48 4.23 10.01 4.68
N LEU A 49 5.03 9.43 5.58
CA LEU A 49 5.34 8.00 5.57
C LEU A 49 4.05 7.21 5.67
N ALA A 50 4.02 6.03 5.06
CA ALA A 50 2.93 5.08 5.24
C ALA A 50 2.66 4.81 6.72
N PHE A 51 1.41 4.63 7.10
CA PHE A 51 1.04 4.41 8.49
C PHE A 51 -0.16 3.46 8.62
N THR A 52 -0.34 2.91 9.81
CA THR A 52 -1.58 2.25 10.23
C THR A 52 -2.31 3.12 11.24
N ASP A 53 -3.64 3.13 11.19
CA ASP A 53 -4.50 3.93 12.07
C ASP A 53 -5.56 3.12 12.83
N CYS A 54 -5.84 1.90 12.38
CA CYS A 54 -6.71 0.96 13.08
C CYS A 54 -6.42 -0.48 12.68
N ARG A 55 -6.91 -1.39 13.53
CA ARG A 55 -7.07 -2.80 13.24
C ARG A 55 -8.49 -3.27 13.54
N GLU A 56 -8.93 -4.32 12.88
CA GLU A 56 -10.22 -4.98 13.13
C GLU A 56 -9.98 -6.40 13.67
N GLY A 57 -10.73 -6.77 14.72
CA GLY A 57 -10.66 -8.09 15.34
C GLY A 57 -11.73 -8.27 16.43
N TYR A 58 -12.08 -9.53 16.72
CA TYR A 58 -12.92 -9.95 17.86
C TYR A 58 -14.11 -9.05 18.24
N GLY A 59 -14.85 -8.56 17.24
CA GLY A 59 -16.11 -7.83 17.45
C GLY A 59 -16.03 -6.30 17.36
N GLY A 60 -14.89 -5.72 16.95
CA GLY A 60 -14.84 -4.29 16.69
C GLY A 60 -13.55 -3.76 16.05
N THR A 61 -13.56 -2.45 15.84
CA THR A 61 -12.40 -1.67 15.38
C THR A 61 -11.63 -1.13 16.58
N GLU A 62 -10.31 -1.33 16.60
CA GLU A 62 -9.39 -0.78 17.58
C GLU A 62 -8.48 0.25 16.92
N PHE A 63 -8.37 1.45 17.51
CA PHE A 63 -7.49 2.50 16.99
C PHE A 63 -6.05 2.30 17.45
N THR A 64 -5.20 1.86 16.52
CA THR A 64 -3.78 1.58 16.73
C THR A 64 -2.94 2.38 15.74
N PHE A 65 -1.82 2.94 16.17
CA PHE A 65 -0.99 3.77 15.30
C PHE A 65 0.47 3.33 15.26
N ALA A 66 1.00 3.21 14.05
CA ALA A 66 2.43 3.16 13.77
C ALA A 66 2.72 3.79 12.40
N SER A 67 3.82 4.52 12.32
CA SER A 67 4.38 5.00 11.06
C SER A 67 5.45 4.04 10.59
N ALA A 68 5.50 3.79 9.29
CA ALA A 68 6.59 3.06 8.66
C ALA A 68 7.92 3.79 8.89
N THR A 69 9.01 3.05 9.00
CA THR A 69 10.35 3.62 8.86
C THR A 69 10.56 4.12 7.42
N PRO A 70 11.51 5.04 7.18
CA PRO A 70 11.83 5.50 5.83
C PRO A 70 12.19 4.37 4.84
N GLN A 71 12.80 3.30 5.35
CA GLN A 71 13.15 2.13 4.54
C GLN A 71 11.91 1.31 4.15
N GLN A 72 11.00 1.06 5.10
CA GLN A 72 9.73 0.37 4.85
C GLN A 72 8.85 1.16 3.87
N ASP A 73 8.71 2.48 4.06
CA ASP A 73 7.93 3.33 3.15
C ASP A 73 8.50 3.31 1.73
N ARG A 74 9.83 3.39 1.58
CA ARG A 74 10.50 3.27 0.28
C ARG A 74 10.22 1.92 -0.39
N ALA A 75 10.31 0.83 0.35
CA ALA A 75 10.04 -0.52 -0.16
C ALA A 75 8.57 -0.66 -0.61
N LEU A 76 7.64 -0.18 0.21
CA LEU A 76 6.20 -0.21 -0.08
C LEU A 76 5.87 0.58 -1.35
N ARG A 77 6.38 1.82 -1.47
CA ARG A 77 6.18 2.66 -2.67
C ARG A 77 6.85 2.08 -3.91
N ALA A 78 7.99 1.40 -3.76
CA ALA A 78 8.64 0.71 -4.88
C ALA A 78 7.78 -0.46 -5.38
N ALA A 79 7.21 -1.26 -4.48
CA ALA A 79 6.33 -2.36 -4.86
C ALA A 79 5.04 -1.88 -5.56
N LEU A 80 4.48 -0.76 -5.11
CA LEU A 80 3.31 -0.16 -5.76
C LEU A 80 3.60 0.33 -7.17
N ARG A 81 4.76 0.97 -7.39
CA ARG A 81 5.21 1.34 -8.75
C ARG A 81 5.45 0.12 -9.63
N GLY A 82 6.03 -0.94 -9.09
CA GLY A 82 6.25 -2.20 -9.82
C GLY A 82 4.96 -2.91 -10.23
N LYS A 83 3.87 -2.71 -9.47
CA LYS A 83 2.52 -3.21 -9.79
C LYS A 83 1.76 -2.32 -10.78
N ALA A 84 2.16 -1.05 -10.93
CA ALA A 84 1.51 -0.09 -11.80
C ALA A 84 2.07 -0.15 -13.25
N ALA A 85 1.51 -1.08 -14.05
CA ALA A 85 1.12 -0.95 -15.47
C ALA A 85 1.42 -2.22 -16.31
N PRO A 86 0.44 -2.83 -17.01
CA PRO A 86 0.73 -3.46 -18.29
C PRO A 86 1.16 -2.37 -19.29
N ALA A 87 2.16 -2.67 -20.12
CA ALA A 87 2.65 -1.76 -21.15
C ALA A 87 1.48 -1.22 -22.00
N PRO A 88 1.53 0.06 -22.44
CA PRO A 88 0.57 0.54 -23.42
C PRO A 88 0.58 -0.40 -24.62
N PRO A 89 -0.58 -0.77 -25.20
CA PRO A 89 -0.61 -1.60 -26.39
C PRO A 89 0.29 -0.97 -27.46
N PRO A 90 1.07 -1.78 -28.21
CA PRO A 90 1.99 -1.24 -29.20
C PRO A 90 1.22 -0.31 -30.14
N THR A 91 1.69 0.93 -30.25
CA THR A 91 1.14 1.90 -31.19
C THR A 91 1.16 1.26 -32.56
N ARG A 92 -0.02 0.99 -33.13
CA ARG A 92 -0.12 0.39 -34.46
C ARG A 92 0.47 1.39 -35.45
N THR A 93 1.73 1.20 -35.83
CA THR A 93 2.37 1.95 -36.91
C THR A 93 1.58 1.62 -38.17
N THR A 94 0.69 2.49 -38.61
CA THR A 94 0.07 2.39 -39.93
C THR A 94 1.14 2.80 -40.95
N GLY A 95 2.13 1.92 -41.14
CA GLY A 95 3.05 1.97 -42.25
C GLY A 95 2.28 1.68 -43.52
N ARG A 96 1.82 2.73 -44.19
CA ARG A 96 1.48 2.70 -45.61
C ARG A 96 2.03 3.95 -46.29
N ASP A 97 3.34 4.15 -46.16
CA ASP A 97 4.09 4.71 -47.28
C ASP A 97 4.04 3.68 -48.40
N ARG A 98 3.00 3.79 -49.24
CA ARG A 98 3.00 3.13 -50.53
C ARG A 98 3.85 3.98 -51.46
N ASN A 99 4.94 3.36 -51.88
CA ASN A 99 5.86 3.77 -52.92
C ASN A 99 5.19 4.51 -54.09
N ARG A 100 5.95 5.50 -54.57
CA ARG A 100 5.97 5.97 -55.97
C ARG A 100 5.86 4.83 -56.98
#